data_AF-A0A7Z7P4B7-F1
#
_entry.id   AF-A0A7Z7P4B7-F1
#
_cell.length_a   1.000
_cell.length_b   1.000
_cell.length_c   1.000
_cell.angle_alpha   90.00
_cell.angle_beta   90.00
_cell.angle_gamma   90.00
#
_symmetry.space_group_name_H-M   'P 1'
#
loop_
_entity.id
_entity.type
_entity.pdbx_description
1 polymer ?
#
loop_
_entity_poly.entity_id
_entity_poly.type
_entity_poly.pdbx_seq_one_letter_code
_entity_poly.pdbx_strand_id
1 'polypeptide(L)'
;MNQEDLDFVTNSINNYNNAISTPVYTTRASYSGGYIHLSYSEVVNIVNLAASYGPGVIAGAMSAILSFYPGIGTIIGGIVGYVGSATILQAMSDAAHQKKGIKIGIGGISAE
;
A
#
# COMPACT_ATOMS: atom_id res chain seq x y z
N MET A 1 27.66 20.71 10.18
CA MET A 1 26.22 20.86 10.39
C MET A 1 26.04 21.91 11.46
N ASN A 2 25.53 23.07 11.09
CA ASN A 2 25.36 24.21 11.99
C ASN A 2 23.92 24.22 12.56
N GLN A 3 23.62 25.12 13.50
CA GLN A 3 22.31 25.18 14.13
C GLN A 3 21.19 25.52 13.12
N GLU A 4 21.51 26.32 12.11
CA GLU A 4 20.58 26.70 11.05
C GLU A 4 20.15 25.48 10.20
N ASP A 5 21.08 24.56 9.91
CA ASP A 5 20.78 23.31 9.21
C ASP A 5 19.82 22.44 10.03
N LEU A 6 20.03 22.37 11.36
CA LEU A 6 19.18 21.60 12.28
C LEU A 6 17.78 22.21 12.39
N ASP A 7 17.69 23.54 12.46
CA ASP A 7 16.42 24.26 12.54
C ASP A 7 15.63 24.12 11.23
N PHE A 8 16.31 24.17 10.08
CA PHE A 8 15.69 23.96 8.77
C PHE A 8 15.09 22.55 8.65
N VAL A 9 15.85 21.51 9.04
CA VAL A 9 15.36 20.12 9.00
C VAL A 9 14.20 19.91 9.98
N THR A 10 14.33 20.43 11.21
CA THR A 10 13.30 20.29 12.25
C THR A 10 11.99 20.99 11.84
N ASN A 11 12.09 22.21 11.30
CA ASN A 11 10.93 22.95 10.82
C ASN A 11 10.29 22.29 9.59
N SER A 12 11.10 21.71 8.70
CA SER A 12 10.59 20.96 7.54
C SER A 12 9.81 19.71 7.97
N ILE A 13 10.31 18.97 8.96
CA ILE A 13 9.62 17.80 9.54
C ILE A 13 8.33 18.21 10.23
N ASN A 14 8.36 19.29 11.02
CA ASN A 14 7.18 19.78 11.74
C ASN A 14 6.11 20.29 10.76
N ASN A 15 6.50 21.01 9.71
CA ASN A 15 5.58 21.48 8.67
C ASN A 15 4.98 20.31 7.87
N TYR A 16 5.78 19.29 7.55
CA TYR A 16 5.31 18.06 6.92
C TYR A 16 4.28 17.34 7.80
N ASN A 17 4.58 17.16 9.09
CA ASN A 17 3.66 16.53 10.04
C ASN A 17 2.37 17.34 10.25
N ASN A 18 2.46 18.67 10.28
CA ASN A 18 1.29 19.55 10.40
C ASN A 18 0.43 19.56 9.13
N ALA A 19 1.03 19.47 7.94
CA ALA A 19 0.29 19.33 6.68
C ALA A 19 -0.45 17.99 6.57
N ILE A 20 0.08 16.93 7.21
CA ILE A 20 -0.58 15.62 7.31
C ILE A 20 -1.71 15.61 8.36
N SER A 21 -1.73 16.56 9.30
CA SER A 21 -2.81 16.72 10.29
C SER A 21 -4.19 17.01 9.67
N THR A 22 -4.25 17.35 8.38
CA THR A 22 -5.48 17.29 7.58
C THR A 22 -5.36 16.20 6.52
N PRO A 23 -5.60 14.92 6.86
CA PRO A 23 -5.57 13.86 5.87
C PRO A 23 -6.81 14.00 4.98
N VAL A 24 -6.66 14.60 3.80
CA VAL A 24 -7.55 14.33 2.66
C VAL A 24 -6.82 13.40 1.70
N TYR A 25 -6.49 12.21 2.20
CA TYR A 25 -6.33 11.02 1.38
C TYR A 25 -7.13 9.93 2.07
N THR A 26 -8.36 9.72 1.60
CA THR A 26 -9.11 8.51 1.95
C THR A 26 -8.48 7.35 1.18
N THR A 27 -7.27 6.93 1.55
CA THR A 27 -6.80 5.58 1.21
C THR A 27 -7.81 4.64 1.86
N ARG A 28 -8.67 4.04 1.03
CA ARG A 28 -9.62 3.00 1.45
C ARG A 28 -8.88 1.70 1.75
N ALA A 29 -7.59 1.65 1.44
CA ALA A 29 -6.70 0.60 1.88
C ALA A 29 -6.60 0.60 3.40
N SER A 30 -6.77 -0.58 3.98
CA SER A 30 -6.66 -0.76 5.41
C SER A 30 -6.04 -2.11 5.72
N TYR A 31 -5.48 -2.22 6.92
CA TYR A 31 -5.02 -3.49 7.45
C TYR A 31 -5.84 -3.83 8.69
N SER A 32 -6.58 -4.94 8.64
CA SER A 32 -7.40 -5.40 9.76
C SER A 32 -7.63 -6.90 9.69
N GLY A 33 -7.77 -7.57 10.84
CA GLY A 33 -8.09 -9.00 10.89
C GLY A 33 -7.06 -9.93 10.22
N GLY A 34 -5.81 -9.46 10.01
CA GLY A 34 -4.78 -10.21 9.28
C GLY A 34 -4.85 -10.09 7.76
N TYR A 35 -5.68 -9.18 7.23
CA TYR A 35 -5.84 -8.93 5.81
C TYR A 35 -5.51 -7.48 5.46
N ILE A 36 -4.87 -7.32 4.32
CA ILE A 36 -4.77 -6.05 3.60
C ILE A 36 -6.01 -5.93 2.73
N HIS A 37 -6.81 -4.91 2.98
CA HIS A 37 -7.96 -4.55 2.18
C HIS A 37 -7.54 -3.44 1.22
N LEU A 38 -7.91 -3.55 -0.05
CA LEU A 38 -7.70 -2.55 -1.08
C LEU A 38 -9.02 -2.30 -1.79
N SER A 39 -9.35 -1.04 -1.98
CA SER A 39 -10.48 -0.65 -2.81
C SER A 39 -10.19 -0.87 -4.30
N TYR A 40 -11.26 -0.86 -5.10
CA TYR A 40 -11.17 -0.97 -6.55
C TYR A 40 -10.15 0.01 -7.18
N SER A 41 -10.10 1.27 -6.73
CA SER A 41 -9.16 2.26 -7.26
C SER A 41 -7.70 1.89 -6.98
N GLU A 42 -7.41 1.34 -5.79
CA GLU A 42 -6.06 0.90 -5.42
C GLU A 42 -5.67 -0.35 -6.22
N VAL A 43 -6.61 -1.28 -6.38
CA VAL A 43 -6.43 -2.47 -7.22
C VAL A 43 -6.07 -2.09 -8.66
N VAL A 44 -6.85 -1.20 -9.30
CA VAL A 44 -6.56 -0.75 -10.67
C VAL A 44 -5.20 -0.05 -10.78
N ASN A 45 -4.86 0.79 -9.81
CA ASN A 45 -3.56 1.47 -9.80
C ASN A 45 -2.40 0.46 -9.74
N ILE A 46 -2.47 -0.51 -8.83
CA ILE A 46 -1.43 -1.54 -8.70
C ILE A 46 -1.35 -2.42 -9.95
N VAL A 47 -2.49 -2.81 -10.54
CA VAL A 47 -2.52 -3.58 -11.79
C VAL A 47 -1.84 -2.82 -12.93
N ASN A 48 -2.13 -1.53 -13.08
CA ASN A 48 -1.51 -0.69 -14.12
C ASN A 48 0.00 -0.54 -13.92
N LEU A 49 0.45 -0.37 -12.67
CA LEU A 49 1.89 -0.35 -12.34
C LEU A 49 2.54 -1.69 -12.67
N ALA A 50 1.91 -2.81 -12.29
CA ALA A 50 2.43 -4.14 -12.55
C ALA A 50 2.44 -4.50 -14.05
N ALA A 51 1.53 -3.93 -14.86
CA ALA A 51 1.58 -4.08 -16.31
C ALA A 51 2.82 -3.40 -16.92
N SER A 52 3.31 -2.33 -16.31
CA SER A 52 4.46 -1.55 -16.81
C SER A 52 5.80 -2.09 -16.30
N TYR A 53 5.83 -2.59 -15.06
CA TYR A 53 7.07 -2.92 -14.34
C TYR A 53 7.14 -4.39 -13.87
N GLY A 54 6.12 -5.18 -14.17
CA GLY A 54 5.99 -6.58 -13.76
C GLY A 54 5.45 -6.78 -12.34
N PRO A 55 5.15 -8.03 -11.93
CA PRO A 55 4.53 -8.33 -10.64
C PRO A 55 5.38 -7.95 -9.40
N GLY A 56 6.69 -7.73 -9.57
CA GLY A 56 7.60 -7.38 -8.47
C GLY A 56 7.25 -6.06 -7.76
N VAL A 57 6.55 -5.14 -8.44
CA VAL A 57 6.19 -3.84 -7.87
C VAL A 57 5.08 -3.90 -6.82
N ILE A 58 4.35 -5.01 -6.73
CA ILE A 58 3.18 -5.14 -5.84
C ILE A 58 3.56 -4.87 -4.38
N ALA A 59 4.67 -5.43 -3.90
CA ALA A 59 5.12 -5.22 -2.54
C ALA A 59 5.43 -3.74 -2.26
N GLY A 60 6.11 -3.08 -3.20
CA GLY A 60 6.41 -1.65 -3.10
C GLY A 60 5.16 -0.78 -3.15
N ALA A 61 4.25 -1.06 -4.08
CA ALA A 61 3.01 -0.31 -4.25
C ALA A 61 2.11 -0.43 -3.02
N MET A 62 1.90 -1.64 -2.50
CA MET A 62 1.14 -1.84 -1.25
C MET A 62 1.83 -1.18 -0.06
N SER A 63 3.17 -1.22 0.01
CA SER A 63 3.92 -0.59 1.11
C SER A 63 3.81 0.93 1.09
N ALA A 64 3.78 1.53 -0.11
CA ALA A 64 3.56 2.96 -0.29
C ALA A 64 2.12 3.36 0.09
N ILE A 65 1.12 2.58 -0.34
CA ILE A 65 -0.29 2.86 -0.04
C ILE A 65 -0.56 2.77 1.46
N LEU A 66 0.02 1.79 2.16
CA LEU A 66 -0.25 1.51 3.56
C LEU A 66 0.82 2.07 4.51
N SER A 67 1.70 2.96 4.06
CA SER A 67 2.90 3.38 4.81
C SER A 67 2.62 4.02 6.17
N PHE A 68 1.36 4.40 6.43
CA PHE A 68 0.89 4.91 7.71
C PHE A 68 0.66 3.82 8.78
N TYR A 69 0.71 2.54 8.43
CA TYR A 69 0.65 1.41 9.37
C TYR A 69 2.07 1.01 9.81
N PRO A 70 2.41 1.10 11.11
CA PRO A 70 3.71 0.64 11.61
C PRO A 70 3.93 -0.85 11.33
N GLY A 71 5.11 -1.20 10.82
CA GLY A 71 5.48 -2.60 10.54
C GLY A 71 4.82 -3.22 9.31
N ILE A 72 4.06 -2.45 8.52
CA ILE A 72 3.30 -2.98 7.38
C ILE A 72 4.19 -3.60 6.30
N GLY A 73 5.41 -3.09 6.12
CA GLY A 73 6.35 -3.63 5.13
C GLY A 73 6.69 -5.09 5.41
N THR A 74 6.82 -5.49 6.68
CA THR A 74 7.04 -6.89 7.08
C THR A 74 5.82 -7.75 6.78
N ILE A 75 4.62 -7.22 7.06
CA ILE A 75 3.35 -7.91 6.80
C ILE A 75 3.17 -8.15 5.29
N ILE A 76 3.37 -7.10 4.50
CA ILE A 76 3.32 -7.15 3.03
C ILE A 76 4.37 -8.13 2.50
N GLY A 77 5.62 -8.04 2.98
CA GLY A 77 6.69 -8.96 2.59
C GLY A 77 6.33 -10.42 2.88
N GLY A 78 5.75 -10.68 4.05
CA GLY A 78 5.26 -12.00 4.44
C GLY A 78 4.13 -12.50 3.54
N ILE A 79 3.12 -11.68 3.29
CA ILE A 79 1.98 -12.02 2.42
C ILE A 79 2.45 -12.28 0.99
N VAL A 80 3.25 -11.38 0.42
CA VAL A 80 3.75 -11.51 -0.96
C VAL A 80 4.69 -12.70 -1.09
N GLY A 81 5.55 -12.95 -0.10
CA GLY A 81 6.43 -14.11 -0.08
C GLY A 81 5.67 -15.44 0.04
N TYR A 82 4.61 -15.48 0.85
CA TYR A 82 3.79 -16.67 1.05
C TYR A 82 2.88 -16.98 -0.14
N VAL A 83 2.17 -15.98 -0.67
CA VAL A 83 1.16 -16.17 -1.71
C VAL A 83 1.77 -16.09 -3.12
N GLY A 84 2.85 -15.34 -3.29
CA GLY A 84 3.47 -15.05 -4.57
C GLY A 84 2.87 -13.81 -5.25
N SER A 85 3.73 -12.92 -5.74
CA SER A 85 3.31 -11.67 -6.40
C SER A 85 2.50 -11.91 -7.68
N ALA A 86 2.83 -12.93 -8.47
CA ALA A 86 2.06 -13.27 -9.68
C ALA A 86 0.63 -13.71 -9.35
N THR A 87 0.45 -14.53 -8.31
CA THR A 87 -0.88 -14.95 -7.82
C THR A 87 -1.70 -13.76 -7.35
N ILE A 88 -1.08 -12.85 -6.59
CA ILE A 88 -1.73 -11.62 -6.13
C ILE A 88 -2.13 -10.75 -7.32
N LEU A 89 -1.25 -10.59 -8.32
CA LEU A 89 -1.55 -9.81 -9.51
C LEU A 89 -2.74 -10.37 -10.28
N GLN A 90 -2.78 -11.69 -10.48
CA GLN A 90 -3.89 -12.34 -11.15
C GLN A 90 -5.21 -12.05 -10.43
N ALA A 91 -5.23 -12.23 -9.09
CA ALA A 91 -6.42 -11.96 -8.30
C ALA A 91 -6.83 -10.49 -8.31
N MET A 92 -5.87 -9.56 -8.28
CA MET A 92 -6.11 -8.12 -8.45
C MET A 92 -6.69 -7.81 -9.84
N SER A 93 -6.17 -8.44 -10.90
CA SER A 93 -6.69 -8.28 -12.27
C SER A 93 -8.13 -8.77 -12.38
N ASP A 94 -8.44 -9.93 -11.78
CA ASP A 94 -9.80 -10.48 -11.77
C ASP A 94 -10.78 -9.61 -10.97
N ALA A 95 -10.33 -9.04 -9.85
CA ALA A 95 -11.10 -8.07 -9.08
C ALA A 95 -11.31 -6.76 -9.86
N ALA A 96 -10.29 -6.27 -10.57
CA ALA A 96 -10.37 -5.07 -11.41
C ALA A 96 -11.41 -5.25 -12.54
N HIS A 97 -11.43 -6.40 -13.20
CA HIS A 97 -12.44 -6.72 -14.22
C HIS A 97 -13.86 -6.74 -13.65
N GLN A 98 -14.03 -7.15 -12.40
CA GLN A 98 -15.31 -7.15 -11.69
C GLN A 98 -15.67 -5.81 -11.04
N LYS A 99 -14.82 -4.79 -11.16
CA LYS A 99 -14.95 -3.48 -10.49
C LYS A 99 -15.04 -3.57 -8.96
N LYS A 100 -14.29 -4.52 -8.38
CA LYS A 100 -14.28 -4.82 -6.94
C LYS A 100 -12.95 -4.45 -6.29
N GLY A 101 -13.01 -4.25 -4.98
CA GLY A 101 -11.82 -4.27 -4.14
C GLY A 101 -11.33 -5.70 -3.92
N ILE A 102 -10.30 -5.84 -3.10
CA ILE A 102 -9.76 -7.15 -2.74
C ILE A 102 -9.22 -7.12 -1.31
N LYS A 103 -9.37 -8.25 -0.61
CA LYS A 103 -8.60 -8.53 0.61
C LYS A 103 -7.57 -9.62 0.35
N ILE A 104 -6.38 -9.42 0.91
CA ILE A 104 -5.21 -10.28 0.73
C ILE A 104 -4.59 -10.53 2.10
N GLY A 105 -4.45 -11.79 2.48
CA GLY A 105 -3.82 -12.19 3.73
C GLY A 105 -3.27 -13.61 3.65
N ILE A 106 -2.66 -14.08 4.74
CA ILE A 106 -2.15 -15.46 4.83
C ILE A 106 -3.32 -16.48 4.71
N GLY A 107 -4.52 -16.11 5.16
CA GLY A 107 -5.73 -16.92 5.01
C GLY A 107 -6.32 -16.97 3.60
N GLY A 108 -5.73 -16.26 2.62
CA GLY A 108 -6.12 -16.30 1.22
C GLY A 108 -6.42 -14.93 0.60
N ILE A 109 -6.92 -14.97 -0.64
CA ILE A 109 -7.31 -13.78 -1.42
C ILE A 109 -8.78 -13.89 -1.80
N SER A 110 -9.53 -12.80 -1.68
CA SER A 110 -10.92 -12.72 -2.16
C SER A 110 -11.32 -11.30 -2.52
N ALA A 111 -12.19 -11.17 -3.51
CA ALA A 111 -12.75 -9.88 -3.93
C ALA A 111 -13.75 -9.34 -2.89
N GLU A 112 -13.82 -8.01 -2.77
CA GLU A 112 -14.72 -7.27 -1.87
C GLU A 112 -15.58 -6.25 -2.62
#